data_AF-A0A350QMW4-F1
#
_entry.id   AF-A0A350QMW4-F1
#
_cell.length_a   1.000
_cell.length_b   1.000
_cell.length_c   1.000
_cell.angle_alpha   90.00
_cell.angle_beta   90.00
_cell.angle_gamma   90.00
#
_symmetry.space_group_name_H-M   'P 1'
#
loop_
_entity.id
_entity.type
_entity.pdbx_description
1 polymer ?
#
loop_
_entity_poly.entity_id
_entity_poly.type
_entity_poly.pdbx_seq_one_letter_code
_entity_poly.pdbx_strand_id
1 'polypeptide(L)'
;MLRICMTMLLAMTATSATTVMAQETPVGYSRTLDLDGISIEATEAVDRDWIWFTAIVVDRMTDGDEGRRLRAGLVDRSFRILLAGPDQLLTELPEYAHDPEVAQAAGLGGNPGEYRIAVRTIHPHILVHEMAHGIYHTVIQYEENDGSIEPEVVEAEPKAGTFTRGLFDAYESAMKAGTWRGTYFEAHPDEYWAEGVTLWFGVPETNLLEELDVELDESMETLLHTDSRAFLKRRDPALHALADSIFTNDDWRALDSQIRGADETVLEARYEEPRHEEARLASIEVARPDFVIRKIDPDGPLACFHPMFDRHLEVFGVRVVATPSTGATEIIHAANLIAQYLDNDEDGVIDDPLAHRILVEEGAFLAMFATEFEMERNDPDVEAIERAGFRMGQGLYAEETRPDGPPHVDERGRFDAALEEVLHLISNGWEQAHPETLGYQPGSRLTDAMDLARGGRFRRVPRAYPESSWYHYDDRTCDYECMAAEYLYWALTSHLGAQDFPGRAGQISDEWECPTPELLRTRDPAVHELIMEHRPRLPQRLPDGGYMSD
;
A
#
# COMPACT_ATOMS: atom_id res chain seq x y z
N MET A 1 21.83 71.25 -38.31
CA MET A 1 21.77 72.06 -37.07
C MET A 1 22.06 71.10 -35.92
N LEU A 2 23.31 70.82 -35.55
CA LEU A 2 24.17 71.55 -34.60
C LEU A 2 23.48 72.05 -33.31
N ARG A 3 24.02 71.55 -32.17
CA ARG A 3 24.07 72.08 -30.78
C ARG A 3 22.93 71.68 -29.82
N ILE A 4 23.12 71.32 -28.54
CA ILE A 4 24.27 71.29 -27.59
C ILE A 4 23.83 70.54 -26.29
N CYS A 5 24.77 69.84 -25.62
CA CYS A 5 24.96 69.48 -24.17
C CYS A 5 23.76 69.09 -23.26
N MET A 6 23.89 68.25 -22.22
CA MET A 6 25.00 68.02 -21.29
C MET A 6 24.84 66.69 -20.51
N THR A 7 25.98 66.20 -20.02
CA THR A 7 26.32 64.92 -19.38
C THR A 7 25.91 64.80 -17.89
N MET A 8 25.52 63.59 -17.44
CA MET A 8 26.01 62.86 -16.23
C MET A 8 25.28 61.49 -16.14
N LEU A 9 25.98 60.36 -16.36
CA LEU A 9 26.38 59.32 -15.38
C LEU A 9 25.22 58.85 -14.47
N LEU A 10 24.87 57.58 -14.26
CA LEU A 10 25.45 56.23 -14.40
C LEU A 10 24.20 55.30 -14.27
N ALA A 11 23.99 54.19 -14.96
CA ALA A 11 24.69 52.92 -14.83
C ALA A 11 24.13 51.95 -15.89
N MET A 12 25.00 51.05 -16.33
CA MET A 12 24.86 50.19 -17.50
C MET A 12 23.81 49.09 -17.33
N THR A 13 22.92 48.98 -18.31
CA THR A 13 22.19 47.76 -18.65
C THR A 13 22.79 47.19 -19.94
N ALA A 14 23.44 46.04 -19.84
CA ALA A 14 23.94 45.31 -21.00
C ALA A 14 22.91 44.27 -21.44
N THR A 15 22.55 44.39 -22.71
CA THR A 15 21.60 43.67 -23.53
C THR A 15 21.86 42.16 -23.61
N SER A 16 20.73 41.44 -23.61
CA SER A 16 20.56 40.00 -23.80
C SER A 16 21.10 39.50 -25.15
N ALA A 17 21.83 38.40 -25.10
CA ALA A 17 22.03 37.49 -26.23
C ALA A 17 21.67 36.07 -25.77
N THR A 18 20.96 35.38 -26.64
CA THR A 18 20.41 34.02 -26.55
C THR A 18 21.37 32.98 -25.99
N THR A 19 20.94 32.29 -24.94
CA THR A 19 21.42 30.96 -24.56
C THR A 19 20.26 29.99 -24.71
N VAL A 20 20.43 28.98 -25.56
CA VAL A 20 19.61 27.78 -25.55
C VAL A 20 19.88 27.09 -24.21
N MET A 21 18.89 27.05 -23.33
CA MET A 21 18.83 26.07 -22.26
C MET A 21 17.48 25.39 -22.35
N ALA A 22 17.46 24.24 -23.03
CA ALA A 22 16.60 23.17 -22.57
C ALA A 22 17.14 22.81 -21.18
N GLN A 23 16.40 23.20 -20.15
CA GLN A 23 16.68 22.81 -18.79
C GLN A 23 15.53 21.88 -18.41
N GLU A 24 15.78 20.59 -18.61
CA GLU A 24 15.03 19.52 -17.97
C GLU A 24 14.99 19.83 -16.47
N THR A 25 13.79 19.84 -15.89
CA THR A 25 13.64 19.94 -14.44
C THR A 25 14.27 18.69 -13.83
N PRO A 26 15.31 18.78 -12.98
CA PRO A 26 15.86 17.58 -12.37
C PRO A 26 14.88 17.11 -11.31
N VAL A 27 14.21 16.00 -11.59
CA VAL A 27 13.70 15.10 -10.54
C VAL A 27 14.94 14.52 -9.84
N GLY A 28 14.94 14.45 -8.52
CA GLY A 28 16.06 13.87 -7.77
C GLY A 28 15.75 13.76 -6.29
N TYR A 29 15.93 14.85 -5.53
CA TYR A 29 15.60 14.92 -4.11
C TYR A 29 15.19 16.36 -3.77
N SER A 30 14.06 16.52 -3.08
CA SER A 30 13.49 17.85 -2.78
C SER A 30 13.91 18.38 -1.40
N ARG A 31 14.37 17.48 -0.53
CA ARG A 31 14.75 17.75 0.86
C ARG A 31 16.00 16.95 1.21
N THR A 32 16.94 17.59 1.89
CA THR A 32 18.15 16.95 2.40
C THR A 32 18.39 17.40 3.84
N LEU A 33 18.78 16.45 4.69
CA LEU A 33 19.23 16.69 6.06
C LEU A 33 20.61 16.06 6.23
N ASP A 34 21.57 16.86 6.70
CA ASP A 34 22.90 16.37 7.09
C ASP A 34 22.88 16.02 8.58
N LEU A 35 23.04 14.74 8.90
CA LEU A 35 23.18 14.24 10.27
C LEU A 35 24.67 14.01 10.56
N ASP A 36 25.36 15.11 10.87
CA ASP A 36 26.79 15.12 11.20
C ASP A 36 27.68 14.37 10.17
N GLY A 37 27.39 14.55 8.87
CA GLY A 37 28.12 13.93 7.77
C GLY A 37 27.47 12.69 7.14
N ILE A 38 26.31 12.25 7.63
CA ILE A 38 25.44 11.29 6.94
C ILE A 38 24.33 12.07 6.22
N SER A 39 24.21 11.89 4.91
CA SER A 39 23.20 12.58 4.11
C SER A 39 21.89 11.80 4.11
N ILE A 40 20.80 12.42 4.54
CA ILE A 40 19.43 11.89 4.41
C ILE A 40 18.73 12.70 3.32
N GLU A 41 18.32 12.03 2.24
CA GLU A 41 17.82 12.66 1.02
C GLU A 41 16.44 12.12 0.69
N ALA A 42 15.47 13.02 0.61
CA ALA A 42 14.07 12.66 0.46
C ALA A 42 13.48 13.27 -0.81
N THR A 43 12.74 12.47 -1.56
CA THR A 43 11.96 12.96 -2.72
C THR A 43 10.85 13.88 -2.24
N GLU A 44 10.13 14.52 -3.16
CA GLU A 44 8.99 15.35 -2.77
C GLU A 44 7.80 14.55 -2.23
N ALA A 45 7.71 13.26 -2.57
CA ALA A 45 6.68 12.33 -2.14
C ALA A 45 6.81 11.87 -0.67
N VAL A 46 7.95 12.11 -0.04
CA VAL A 46 8.21 11.71 1.36
C VAL A 46 7.62 12.73 2.33
N ASP A 47 6.77 12.32 3.27
CA ASP A 47 6.29 13.23 4.32
C ASP A 47 7.47 13.87 5.09
N ARG A 48 7.31 15.14 5.50
CA ARG A 48 8.39 15.89 6.15
C ARG A 48 8.86 15.27 7.45
N ASP A 49 8.00 14.59 8.20
CA ASP A 49 8.39 14.01 9.48
C ASP A 49 9.35 12.82 9.31
N TRP A 50 9.32 12.13 8.17
CA TRP A 50 10.20 11.00 7.89
C TRP A 50 11.69 11.36 7.83
N ILE A 51 12.03 12.57 7.37
CA ILE A 51 13.45 12.99 7.32
C ILE A 51 14.03 13.13 8.73
N TRP A 52 13.21 13.64 9.66
CA TRP A 52 13.58 13.81 11.07
C TRP A 52 13.49 12.50 11.83
N PHE A 53 12.50 11.66 11.54
CA PHE A 53 12.39 10.30 12.06
C PHE A 53 13.61 9.48 11.73
N THR A 54 14.01 9.51 10.46
CA THR A 54 15.23 8.88 9.99
C THR A 54 16.44 9.37 10.77
N ALA A 55 16.56 10.68 10.97
CA ALA A 55 17.66 11.25 11.73
C ALA A 55 17.72 10.74 13.18
N ILE A 56 16.56 10.67 13.87
CA ILE A 56 16.50 10.19 15.25
C ILE A 56 16.82 8.69 15.32
N VAL A 57 16.26 7.88 14.42
CA VAL A 57 16.53 6.44 14.37
C VAL A 57 18.02 6.18 14.14
N VAL A 58 18.61 6.82 13.14
CA VAL A 58 20.05 6.69 12.86
C VAL A 58 20.88 7.20 14.04
N ASP A 59 20.45 8.28 14.68
CA ASP A 59 21.14 8.83 15.83
C ASP A 59 21.21 7.81 16.98
N ARG A 60 20.08 7.16 17.26
CA ARG A 60 19.92 6.16 18.32
C ARG A 60 20.58 4.83 18.01
N MET A 61 20.48 4.35 16.76
CA MET A 61 21.18 3.17 16.30
C MET A 61 22.71 3.33 16.33
N THR A 62 23.20 4.57 16.39
CA THR A 62 24.64 4.87 16.44
C THR A 62 25.03 5.64 17.70
N ASP A 63 24.26 5.52 18.78
CA ASP A 63 24.64 6.05 20.10
C ASP A 63 25.59 5.09 20.85
N GLY A 64 26.19 5.56 21.94
CA GLY A 64 27.19 4.81 22.70
C GLY A 64 28.60 4.88 22.08
N ASP A 65 29.59 4.28 22.76
CA ASP A 65 30.99 4.32 22.30
C ASP A 65 31.18 3.57 20.98
N GLU A 66 30.57 2.38 20.86
CA GLU A 66 30.63 1.57 19.66
C GLU A 66 29.79 2.16 18.52
N GLY A 67 28.56 2.61 18.80
CA GLY A 67 27.73 3.28 17.81
C GLY A 67 28.38 4.53 17.23
N ARG A 68 29.05 5.36 18.05
CA ARG A 68 29.81 6.53 17.55
C ARG A 68 30.97 6.14 16.66
N ARG A 69 31.66 5.03 16.95
CA ARG A 69 32.71 4.47 16.10
C ARG A 69 32.13 4.06 14.74
N LEU A 70 30.99 3.39 14.75
CA LEU A 70 30.28 2.96 13.55
C LEU A 70 29.80 4.18 12.72
N ARG A 71 29.24 5.21 13.37
CA ARG A 71 28.87 6.47 12.69
C ARG A 71 30.06 7.10 11.99
N ALA A 72 31.22 7.16 12.65
CA ALA A 72 32.43 7.70 12.02
C ALA A 72 32.83 6.89 10.77
N GLY A 73 32.66 5.56 10.79
CA GLY A 73 32.86 4.71 9.63
C GLY A 73 31.88 5.00 8.48
N LEU A 74 30.60 5.22 8.78
CA LEU A 74 29.60 5.63 7.79
C LEU A 74 29.95 6.98 7.16
N VAL A 75 30.34 7.96 7.98
CA VAL A 75 30.75 9.31 7.52
C VAL A 75 32.00 9.25 6.64
N ASP A 76 33.02 8.47 7.02
CA ASP A 76 34.26 8.30 6.23
C ASP A 76 33.97 7.75 4.82
N ARG A 77 32.89 6.98 4.68
CA ARG A 77 32.45 6.39 3.42
C ARG A 77 31.35 7.20 2.72
N SER A 78 31.03 8.38 3.23
CA SER A 78 30.00 9.27 2.69
C SER A 78 28.64 8.57 2.54
N PHE A 79 28.25 7.82 3.57
CA PHE A 79 27.03 7.02 3.56
C PHE A 79 25.78 7.90 3.38
N ARG A 80 24.85 7.44 2.54
CA ARG A 80 23.60 8.16 2.20
C ARG A 80 22.36 7.34 2.55
N ILE A 81 21.29 8.01 2.94
CA ILE A 81 19.99 7.41 3.20
C ILE A 81 19.00 8.06 2.23
N LEU A 82 18.46 7.28 1.31
CA LEU A 82 17.56 7.73 0.26
C LEU A 82 16.13 7.36 0.65
N LEU A 83 15.26 8.36 0.76
CA LEU A 83 13.86 8.18 1.12
C LEU A 83 12.99 8.38 -0.12
N ALA A 84 12.20 7.37 -0.41
CA ALA A 84 11.13 7.38 -1.42
C ALA A 84 9.77 7.43 -0.71
N GLY A 85 8.77 8.05 -1.36
CA GLY A 85 7.40 8.05 -0.83
C GLY A 85 6.87 6.61 -0.63
N PRO A 86 5.80 6.43 0.18
CA PRO A 86 5.26 5.09 0.46
C PRO A 86 4.88 4.34 -0.82
N ASP A 87 4.29 5.02 -1.81
CA ASP A 87 3.84 4.43 -3.08
C ASP A 87 4.83 4.59 -4.23
N GLN A 88 5.97 5.24 -3.97
CA GLN A 88 6.97 5.52 -4.98
C GLN A 88 7.80 4.24 -5.26
N LEU A 89 7.99 3.89 -6.53
CA LEU A 89 8.89 2.81 -6.92
C LEU A 89 10.34 3.24 -6.69
N LEU A 90 11.22 2.32 -6.25
CA LEU A 90 12.63 2.68 -6.06
C LEU A 90 13.32 3.06 -7.36
N THR A 91 12.85 2.56 -8.50
CA THR A 91 13.31 2.96 -9.84
C THR A 91 13.03 4.43 -10.18
N GLU A 92 12.20 5.13 -9.40
CA GLU A 92 12.02 6.57 -9.53
C GLU A 92 13.13 7.37 -8.84
N LEU A 93 13.95 6.70 -8.01
CA LEU A 93 15.18 7.29 -7.49
C LEU A 93 16.27 7.25 -8.58
N PRO A 94 17.05 8.34 -8.76
CA PRO A 94 18.08 8.42 -9.79
C PRO A 94 19.10 7.26 -9.75
N GLU A 95 19.39 6.75 -8.56
CA GLU A 95 20.34 5.68 -8.29
C GLU A 95 19.89 4.32 -8.85
N TYR A 96 18.58 4.09 -8.96
CA TYR A 96 17.99 2.81 -9.35
C TYR A 96 17.17 2.89 -10.64
N ALA A 97 17.16 4.03 -11.33
CA ALA A 97 16.39 4.26 -12.56
C ALA A 97 16.70 3.29 -13.72
N HIS A 98 17.78 2.51 -13.62
CA HIS A 98 18.19 1.52 -14.63
C HIS A 98 18.14 0.08 -14.11
N ASP A 99 17.57 -0.14 -12.93
CA ASP A 99 17.46 -1.44 -12.29
C ASP A 99 15.97 -1.79 -12.08
N PRO A 100 15.30 -2.38 -13.07
CA PRO A 100 13.87 -2.70 -12.95
C PRO A 100 13.58 -3.78 -11.91
N GLU A 101 14.59 -4.55 -11.46
CA GLU A 101 14.39 -5.65 -10.50
C GLU A 101 14.06 -5.11 -9.11
N VAL A 102 14.52 -3.90 -8.78
CA VAL A 102 14.30 -3.29 -7.47
C VAL A 102 13.08 -2.39 -7.39
N ALA A 103 12.32 -2.23 -8.48
CA ALA A 103 11.24 -1.26 -8.57
C ALA A 103 10.25 -1.33 -7.40
N GLN A 104 9.83 -2.54 -7.02
CA GLN A 104 8.84 -2.79 -5.97
C GLN A 104 9.43 -3.02 -4.58
N ALA A 105 10.76 -3.08 -4.44
CA ALA A 105 11.38 -3.35 -3.15
C ALA A 105 11.00 -2.29 -2.11
N ALA A 106 10.69 -2.74 -0.90
CA ALA A 106 10.31 -1.85 0.21
C ALA A 106 11.53 -1.09 0.74
N GLY A 107 12.68 -1.76 0.79
CA GLY A 107 13.98 -1.20 1.11
C GLY A 107 15.08 -1.87 0.30
N LEU A 108 16.23 -1.21 0.24
CA LEU A 108 17.47 -1.74 -0.30
C LEU A 108 18.61 -1.26 0.57
N GLY A 109 19.38 -2.19 1.08
CA GLY A 109 20.50 -1.91 1.95
C GLY A 109 21.38 -3.12 2.00
N GLY A 110 22.68 -2.92 1.79
CA GLY A 110 23.64 -3.93 2.23
C GLY A 110 24.48 -4.61 1.16
N ASN A 111 24.44 -4.20 -0.10
CA ASN A 111 25.48 -4.70 -1.00
C ASN A 111 26.85 -4.14 -0.59
N PRO A 112 27.88 -5.00 -0.42
CA PRO A 112 29.25 -4.54 -0.20
C PRO A 112 29.68 -3.56 -1.30
N GLY A 113 30.10 -2.36 -0.90
CA GLY A 113 30.49 -1.30 -1.83
C GLY A 113 29.38 -0.33 -2.20
N GLU A 114 28.13 -0.58 -1.79
CA GLU A 114 27.04 0.38 -1.84
C GLU A 114 26.94 1.13 -0.52
N TYR A 115 27.55 2.33 -0.45
CA TYR A 115 27.50 3.18 0.73
C TYR A 115 26.21 3.99 0.80
N ARG A 116 25.07 3.30 0.69
CA ARG A 116 23.74 3.88 0.79
C ARG A 116 22.70 2.84 1.16
N ILE A 117 21.59 3.32 1.69
CA ILE A 117 20.32 2.57 1.75
C ILE A 117 19.23 3.36 1.03
N ALA A 118 18.24 2.67 0.50
CA ALA A 118 17.01 3.24 -0.02
C ALA A 118 15.82 2.66 0.74
N VAL A 119 14.89 3.51 1.15
CA VAL A 119 13.76 3.12 2.00
C VAL A 119 12.50 3.79 1.46
N ARG A 120 11.49 2.98 1.11
CA ARG A 120 10.12 3.48 0.96
C ARG A 120 9.57 3.74 2.35
N THR A 121 9.01 4.91 2.57
CA THR A 121 8.54 5.35 3.88
C THR A 121 7.18 4.74 4.26
N ILE A 122 7.10 3.41 4.23
CA ILE A 122 5.90 2.61 4.52
C ILE A 122 5.82 2.28 6.00
N HIS A 123 6.91 1.75 6.58
CA HIS A 123 6.95 1.32 7.97
C HIS A 123 8.36 1.50 8.59
N PRO A 124 8.49 1.92 9.86
CA PRO A 124 9.78 2.04 10.55
C PRO A 124 10.63 0.78 10.59
N HIS A 125 10.00 -0.40 10.50
CA HIS A 125 10.69 -1.68 10.36
C HIS A 125 11.72 -1.62 9.24
N ILE A 126 11.30 -1.20 8.04
CA ILE A 126 12.14 -1.16 6.84
C ILE A 126 13.36 -0.25 7.09
N LEU A 127 13.15 0.93 7.66
CA LEU A 127 14.26 1.83 7.97
C LEU A 127 15.28 1.19 8.92
N VAL A 128 14.82 0.56 10.00
CA VAL A 128 15.72 -0.06 10.99
C VAL A 128 16.42 -1.27 10.38
N HIS A 129 15.69 -2.08 9.61
CA HIS A 129 16.20 -3.23 8.87
C HIS A 129 17.32 -2.81 7.90
N GLU A 130 17.04 -1.87 6.99
CA GLU A 130 18.03 -1.43 6.00
C GLU A 130 19.21 -0.69 6.64
N MET A 131 18.98 0.06 7.72
CA MET A 131 20.07 0.68 8.45
C MET A 131 20.97 -0.36 9.14
N ALA A 132 20.42 -1.48 9.60
CA ALA A 132 21.21 -2.58 10.16
C ALA A 132 22.15 -3.19 9.11
N HIS A 133 21.64 -3.43 7.90
CA HIS A 133 22.44 -3.80 6.73
C HIS A 133 23.52 -2.76 6.41
N GLY A 134 23.11 -1.48 6.36
CA GLY A 134 24.01 -0.36 6.11
C GLY A 134 25.20 -0.31 7.06
N ILE A 135 24.96 -0.41 8.38
CA ILE A 135 26.00 -0.45 9.41
C ILE A 135 26.90 -1.67 9.24
N TYR A 136 26.29 -2.85 9.05
CA TYR A 136 27.01 -4.11 8.97
C TYR A 136 27.95 -4.16 7.76
N HIS A 137 27.45 -3.91 6.56
CA HIS A 137 28.24 -4.04 5.33
C HIS A 137 29.19 -2.85 5.11
N THR A 138 28.77 -1.63 5.44
CA THR A 138 29.60 -0.43 5.20
C THR A 138 30.76 -0.32 6.18
N VAL A 139 30.58 -0.80 7.42
CA VAL A 139 31.58 -0.58 8.48
C VAL A 139 32.11 -1.90 9.03
N ILE A 140 31.27 -2.73 9.63
CA ILE A 140 31.72 -3.91 10.39
C ILE A 140 32.42 -4.91 9.47
N GLN A 141 31.70 -5.43 8.47
CA GLN A 141 32.24 -6.42 7.53
C GLN A 141 33.38 -5.83 6.71
N TYR A 142 33.26 -4.56 6.28
CA TYR A 142 34.30 -3.86 5.55
C TYR A 142 35.62 -3.81 6.33
N GLU A 143 35.60 -3.44 7.61
CA GLU A 143 36.80 -3.37 8.45
C GLU A 143 37.39 -4.75 8.73
N GLU A 144 36.54 -5.75 9.00
CA GLU A 144 36.96 -7.14 9.19
C GLU A 144 37.62 -7.73 7.94
N ASN A 145 37.23 -7.23 6.78
CA ASN A 145 37.79 -7.58 5.47
C ASN A 145 38.95 -6.68 5.04
N ASP A 146 39.57 -5.94 5.98
CA ASP A 146 40.70 -5.05 5.72
C ASP A 146 40.40 -3.99 4.63
N GLY A 147 39.13 -3.62 4.49
CA GLY A 147 38.61 -2.66 3.53
C GLY A 147 38.29 -3.20 2.14
N SER A 148 38.26 -4.52 1.98
CA SER A 148 37.89 -5.16 0.72
C SER A 148 36.37 -5.33 0.59
N ILE A 149 35.85 -4.96 -0.58
CA ILE A 149 34.47 -5.22 -1.03
C ILE A 149 34.42 -6.26 -2.15
N GLU A 150 35.57 -6.84 -2.53
CA GLU A 150 35.63 -7.87 -3.56
C GLU A 150 34.80 -9.08 -3.13
N PRO A 151 33.92 -9.63 -4.00
CA PRO A 151 33.04 -10.74 -3.66
C PRO A 151 33.76 -11.93 -3.05
N GLU A 152 34.96 -12.27 -3.53
CA GLU A 152 35.72 -13.40 -3.00
C GLU A 152 36.19 -13.21 -1.57
N VAL A 153 36.27 -11.96 -1.08
CA VAL A 153 36.61 -11.65 0.31
C VAL A 153 35.35 -11.55 1.17
N VAL A 154 34.29 -10.93 0.65
CA VAL A 154 33.00 -10.80 1.35
C VAL A 154 32.35 -12.18 1.58
N GLU A 155 32.35 -13.03 0.56
CA GLU A 155 31.73 -14.36 0.60
C GLU A 155 32.64 -15.43 1.24
N ALA A 156 33.88 -15.07 1.59
CA ALA A 156 34.79 -15.98 2.26
C ALA A 156 34.30 -16.33 3.67
N GLU A 157 34.78 -17.47 4.18
CA GLU A 157 34.50 -17.84 5.57
C GLU A 157 35.00 -16.75 6.54
N PRO A 158 34.14 -16.25 7.45
CA PRO A 158 34.49 -15.17 8.35
C PRO A 158 35.66 -15.51 9.28
N LYS A 159 36.53 -14.53 9.52
CA LYS A 159 37.72 -14.69 10.36
C LYS A 159 37.35 -14.99 11.82
N ALA A 160 38.04 -15.95 12.43
CA ALA A 160 37.78 -16.30 13.83
C ALA A 160 37.98 -15.10 14.79
N GLY A 161 37.03 -14.89 15.69
CA GLY A 161 37.06 -13.83 16.69
C GLY A 161 36.51 -12.47 16.21
N THR A 162 35.96 -12.40 14.99
CA THR A 162 35.28 -11.21 14.50
C THR A 162 33.76 -11.24 14.76
N PHE A 163 33.09 -10.10 14.61
CA PHE A 163 31.64 -10.00 14.75
C PHE A 163 30.95 -10.86 13.69
N THR A 164 31.38 -10.79 12.43
CA THR A 164 30.77 -11.58 11.35
C THR A 164 30.88 -13.08 11.62
N ARG A 165 31.99 -13.58 12.20
CA ARG A 165 32.06 -15.00 12.62
C ARG A 165 31.05 -15.33 13.71
N GLY A 166 30.90 -14.45 14.70
CA GLY A 166 29.90 -14.60 15.76
C GLY A 166 28.48 -14.62 15.22
N LEU A 167 28.17 -13.75 14.24
CA LEU A 167 26.89 -13.70 13.53
C LEU A 167 26.61 -15.01 12.79
N PHE A 168 27.56 -15.51 11.99
CA PHE A 168 27.40 -16.79 11.29
C PHE A 168 27.23 -17.97 12.26
N ASP A 169 27.95 -17.99 13.38
CA ASP A 169 27.80 -19.04 14.40
C ASP A 169 26.41 -19.01 15.06
N ALA A 170 25.90 -17.80 15.37
CA ALA A 170 24.57 -17.61 15.93
C ALA A 170 23.48 -18.06 14.95
N TYR A 171 23.59 -17.60 13.70
CA TYR A 171 22.69 -17.97 12.60
C TYR A 171 22.63 -19.50 12.41
N GLU A 172 23.77 -20.16 12.21
CA GLU A 172 23.83 -21.62 12.02
C GLU A 172 23.23 -22.38 13.20
N SER A 173 23.47 -21.90 14.44
CA SER A 173 22.86 -22.48 15.63
C SER A 173 21.34 -22.29 15.67
N ALA A 174 20.85 -21.11 15.29
CA ALA A 174 19.42 -20.79 15.25
C ALA A 174 18.69 -21.60 14.17
N MET A 175 19.26 -21.70 12.96
CA MET A 175 18.72 -22.51 11.87
C MET A 175 18.65 -23.99 12.26
N LYS A 176 19.73 -24.52 12.86
CA LYS A 176 19.76 -25.91 13.33
C LYS A 176 18.73 -26.18 14.43
N ALA A 177 18.46 -25.20 15.28
CA ALA A 177 17.46 -25.31 16.34
C ALA A 177 16.02 -25.08 15.83
N GLY A 178 15.84 -24.57 14.61
CA GLY A 178 14.55 -24.13 14.10
C GLY A 178 14.00 -22.91 14.85
N THR A 179 14.89 -22.06 15.40
CA THR A 179 14.51 -20.90 16.23
C THR A 179 13.63 -19.92 15.45
N TRP A 180 13.76 -19.84 14.14
CA TRP A 180 13.02 -18.88 13.31
C TRP A 180 12.31 -19.53 12.13
N ARG A 181 11.96 -20.81 12.28
CA ARG A 181 11.36 -21.60 11.20
C ARG A 181 10.10 -20.92 10.65
N GLY A 182 10.06 -20.75 9.33
CA GLY A 182 8.94 -20.15 8.59
C GLY A 182 9.06 -18.64 8.34
N THR A 183 10.08 -17.98 8.88
CA THR A 183 10.22 -16.51 8.84
C THR A 183 11.38 -16.05 7.97
N TYR A 184 11.43 -14.75 7.66
CA TYR A 184 12.50 -14.15 6.87
C TYR A 184 13.91 -14.25 7.49
N PHE A 185 14.02 -14.48 8.81
CA PHE A 185 15.29 -14.76 9.48
C PHE A 185 16.05 -15.98 8.90
N GLU A 186 15.40 -16.86 8.14
CA GLU A 186 16.04 -18.02 7.51
C GLU A 186 16.69 -17.71 6.15
N ALA A 187 16.52 -16.50 5.61
CA ALA A 187 16.99 -16.14 4.28
C ALA A 187 18.52 -16.15 4.19
N HIS A 188 19.19 -15.30 4.97
CA HIS A 188 20.64 -15.18 5.02
C HIS A 188 21.12 -14.68 6.41
N PRO A 189 22.41 -14.86 6.78
CA PRO A 189 22.93 -14.42 8.08
C PRO A 189 22.83 -12.91 8.35
N ASP A 190 22.90 -12.09 7.31
CA ASP A 190 22.68 -10.64 7.35
C ASP A 190 21.19 -10.29 7.50
N GLU A 191 20.28 -11.00 6.84
CA GLU A 191 18.83 -10.85 7.09
C GLU A 191 18.46 -11.23 8.52
N TYR A 192 19.01 -12.35 9.01
CA TYR A 192 18.89 -12.76 10.41
C TYR A 192 19.40 -11.68 11.38
N TRP A 193 20.47 -10.97 11.00
CA TRP A 193 20.96 -9.83 11.76
C TRP A 193 19.96 -8.68 11.73
N ALA A 194 19.58 -8.21 10.54
CA ALA A 194 18.70 -7.06 10.36
C ALA A 194 17.36 -7.24 11.08
N GLU A 195 16.72 -8.40 10.93
CA GLU A 195 15.50 -8.78 11.65
C GLU A 195 15.68 -8.86 13.18
N GLY A 196 16.87 -9.28 13.64
CA GLY A 196 17.21 -9.20 15.06
C GLY A 196 17.28 -7.76 15.58
N VAL A 197 17.81 -6.85 14.75
CA VAL A 197 17.93 -5.42 15.08
C VAL A 197 16.55 -4.75 15.13
N THR A 198 15.61 -5.13 14.26
CA THR A 198 14.24 -4.60 14.29
C THR A 198 13.54 -4.95 15.62
N LEU A 199 13.70 -6.20 16.10
CA LEU A 199 13.27 -6.61 17.44
C LEU A 199 13.95 -5.82 18.56
N TRP A 200 15.26 -5.53 18.44
CA TRP A 200 16.00 -4.75 19.43
C TRP A 200 15.45 -3.33 19.60
N PHE A 201 15.05 -2.69 18.51
CA PHE A 201 14.57 -1.32 18.49
C PHE A 201 13.04 -1.17 18.57
N GLY A 202 12.31 -2.26 18.76
CA GLY A 202 10.86 -2.18 18.99
C GLY A 202 10.00 -2.14 17.74
N VAL A 203 10.51 -2.60 16.59
CA VAL A 203 9.80 -2.58 15.30
C VAL A 203 9.83 -3.95 14.62
N PRO A 204 9.40 -5.04 15.29
CA PRO A 204 9.34 -6.35 14.64
C PRO A 204 8.55 -6.29 13.32
N GLU A 205 8.83 -7.24 12.43
CA GLU A 205 7.97 -7.46 11.27
C GLU A 205 6.53 -7.73 11.74
N THR A 206 5.56 -7.10 11.08
CA THR A 206 4.16 -7.08 11.54
C THR A 206 3.53 -8.48 11.51
N ASN A 207 3.92 -9.30 10.53
CA ASN A 207 3.44 -10.67 10.37
C ASN A 207 4.35 -11.73 11.04
N LEU A 208 5.35 -11.32 11.85
CA LEU A 208 6.33 -12.25 12.45
C LEU A 208 5.67 -13.41 13.21
N LEU A 209 4.58 -13.14 13.93
CA LEU A 209 3.85 -14.18 14.66
C LEU A 209 3.17 -15.19 13.73
N GLU A 210 2.65 -14.73 12.59
CA GLU A 210 1.92 -15.53 11.61
C GLU A 210 2.87 -16.40 10.77
N GLU A 211 4.05 -15.86 10.43
CA GLU A 211 5.09 -16.58 9.70
C GLU A 211 5.80 -17.64 10.54
N LEU A 212 5.83 -17.46 11.86
CA LEU A 212 6.47 -18.41 12.76
C LEU A 212 5.76 -19.77 12.74
N ASP A 213 6.40 -20.76 12.11
CA ASP A 213 5.96 -22.17 12.07
C ASP A 213 6.21 -22.89 13.42
N VAL A 214 6.33 -22.14 14.51
CA VAL A 214 6.46 -22.64 15.88
C VAL A 214 5.56 -21.82 16.77
N GLU A 215 4.51 -22.47 17.29
CA GLU A 215 3.55 -21.88 18.23
C GLU A 215 4.29 -21.33 19.45
N LEU A 216 4.00 -20.07 19.78
CA LEU A 216 4.51 -19.40 20.96
C LEU A 216 3.59 -19.69 22.14
N ASP A 217 4.16 -19.77 23.35
CA ASP A 217 3.31 -19.69 24.54
C ASP A 217 2.80 -18.26 24.74
N GLU A 218 1.67 -18.11 25.46
CA GLU A 218 1.04 -16.79 25.73
C GLU A 218 2.03 -15.75 26.27
N SER A 219 3.04 -16.19 27.04
CA SER A 219 4.04 -15.28 27.59
C SER A 219 5.02 -14.79 26.53
N MET A 220 5.36 -15.61 25.53
CA MET A 220 6.19 -15.25 24.38
C MET A 220 5.46 -14.29 23.45
N GLU A 221 4.21 -14.56 23.14
CA GLU A 221 3.37 -13.63 22.36
C GLU A 221 3.25 -12.29 23.07
N THR A 222 2.95 -12.30 24.38
CA THR A 222 2.88 -11.07 25.17
C THR A 222 4.20 -10.29 25.12
N LEU A 223 5.36 -10.96 25.25
CA LEU A 223 6.65 -10.27 25.14
C LEU A 223 6.87 -9.69 23.74
N LEU A 224 6.51 -10.39 22.68
CA LEU A 224 6.68 -9.89 21.32
C LEU A 224 5.98 -8.52 21.14
N HIS A 225 4.76 -8.39 21.66
CA HIS A 225 3.99 -7.15 21.56
C HIS A 225 4.35 -6.06 22.59
N THR A 226 4.91 -6.42 23.75
CA THR A 226 5.15 -5.46 24.85
C THR A 226 6.61 -5.10 25.06
N ASP A 227 7.53 -6.00 24.73
CA ASP A 227 8.98 -5.79 24.84
C ASP A 227 9.71 -6.77 23.90
N SER A 228 9.71 -6.46 22.62
CA SER A 228 10.32 -7.28 21.56
C SER A 228 11.82 -7.52 21.78
N ARG A 229 12.53 -6.64 22.51
CA ARG A 229 13.91 -6.88 22.94
C ARG A 229 14.00 -8.00 23.99
N ALA A 230 13.10 -8.02 24.97
CA ALA A 230 13.02 -9.11 25.93
C ALA A 230 12.53 -10.42 25.28
N PHE A 231 11.64 -10.33 24.28
CA PHE A 231 11.28 -11.45 23.42
C PHE A 231 12.51 -12.03 22.72
N LEU A 232 13.28 -11.19 22.03
CA LEU A 232 14.52 -11.59 21.35
C LEU A 232 15.48 -12.25 22.33
N LYS A 233 15.69 -11.66 23.50
CA LYS A 233 16.56 -12.24 24.55
C LYS A 233 16.17 -13.66 24.93
N ARG A 234 14.87 -13.93 25.01
CA ARG A 234 14.36 -15.23 25.44
C ARG A 234 14.32 -16.24 24.30
N ARG A 235 14.00 -15.80 23.07
CA ARG A 235 13.92 -16.65 21.88
C ARG A 235 15.30 -16.98 21.33
N ASP A 236 16.12 -15.95 21.14
CA ASP A 236 17.44 -16.03 20.54
C ASP A 236 18.46 -15.20 21.34
N PRO A 237 18.97 -15.75 22.46
CA PRO A 237 19.92 -15.05 23.31
C PRO A 237 21.26 -14.78 22.63
N ALA A 238 21.60 -15.52 21.56
CA ALA A 238 22.84 -15.30 20.81
C ALA A 238 22.71 -14.05 19.93
N LEU A 239 21.62 -13.92 19.19
CA LEU A 239 21.32 -12.71 18.41
C LEU A 239 21.15 -11.48 19.30
N HIS A 240 20.45 -11.63 20.43
CA HIS A 240 20.36 -10.56 21.42
C HIS A 240 21.75 -10.12 21.90
N ALA A 241 22.68 -11.05 22.17
CA ALA A 241 24.02 -10.71 22.64
C ALA A 241 24.85 -9.99 21.57
N LEU A 242 24.65 -10.30 20.28
CA LEU A 242 25.26 -9.57 19.18
C LEU A 242 24.72 -8.13 19.13
N ALA A 243 23.40 -7.94 19.22
CA ALA A 243 22.79 -6.61 19.26
C ALA A 243 23.25 -5.78 20.47
N ASP A 244 23.29 -6.38 21.65
CA ASP A 244 23.77 -5.75 22.91
C ASP A 244 25.27 -5.38 22.85
N SER A 245 26.05 -6.00 21.97
CA SER A 245 27.47 -5.66 21.79
C SER A 245 27.70 -4.39 20.98
N ILE A 246 26.69 -3.94 20.23
CA ILE A 246 26.77 -2.78 19.33
C ILE A 246 25.88 -1.64 19.83
N PHE A 247 24.61 -1.94 20.08
CA PHE A 247 23.58 -0.95 20.36
C PHE A 247 23.41 -0.68 21.85
N THR A 248 23.05 0.55 22.20
CA THR A 248 22.71 0.89 23.58
C THR A 248 21.46 0.15 24.02
N ASN A 249 21.49 -0.37 25.25
CA ASN A 249 20.32 -0.95 25.89
C ASN A 249 19.57 0.09 26.73
N ASP A 250 19.26 1.23 26.11
CA ASP A 250 18.39 2.24 26.70
C ASP A 250 16.92 1.89 26.44
N ASP A 251 16.01 2.45 27.24
CA ASP A 251 14.56 2.21 27.13
C ASP A 251 13.94 2.90 25.90
N TRP A 252 14.76 3.39 24.97
CA TRP A 252 14.27 3.97 23.73
C TRP A 252 13.77 2.88 22.77
N ARG A 253 12.69 3.16 22.05
CA ARG A 253 12.15 2.36 20.95
C ARG A 253 11.87 3.29 19.77
N ALA A 254 12.04 2.79 18.55
CA ALA A 254 11.79 3.59 17.35
C ALA A 254 10.34 4.09 17.31
N LEU A 255 9.38 3.23 17.68
CA LEU A 255 7.95 3.59 17.77
C LEU A 255 7.61 4.56 18.91
N ASP A 256 8.50 4.72 19.91
CA ASP A 256 8.28 5.68 21.00
C ASP A 256 8.71 7.11 20.61
N SER A 257 9.26 7.31 19.41
CA SER A 257 9.82 8.60 18.98
C SER A 257 8.73 9.60 18.58
N GLN A 258 8.67 10.71 19.31
CA GLN A 258 7.79 11.85 19.04
C GLN A 258 8.49 12.86 18.12
N ILE A 259 7.90 13.27 16.98
CA ILE A 259 8.56 14.22 16.06
C ILE A 259 7.61 15.31 15.55
N ARG A 260 8.08 16.56 15.59
CA ARG A 260 7.57 17.75 14.85
C ARG A 260 8.77 18.67 14.58
N GLY A 261 8.98 19.14 13.35
CA GLY A 261 9.94 20.23 13.07
C GLY A 261 9.83 20.78 11.64
N ALA A 262 10.18 22.02 11.31
CA ALA A 262 10.74 23.14 12.06
C ALA A 262 9.81 24.35 11.95
N ASP A 263 8.84 24.46 12.86
CA ASP A 263 8.38 25.70 13.51
C ASP A 263 7.15 25.38 14.38
N GLU A 264 7.45 24.55 15.40
CA GLU A 264 6.82 24.48 16.72
C GLU A 264 5.39 23.91 16.77
N THR A 265 5.11 22.78 17.42
CA THR A 265 5.18 22.60 18.88
C THR A 265 4.90 21.12 19.20
N VAL A 266 5.74 20.35 19.91
CA VAL A 266 5.57 18.91 20.36
C VAL A 266 4.28 18.14 19.95
N LEU A 267 4.39 17.04 19.17
CA LEU A 267 3.28 16.10 18.87
C LEU A 267 3.31 15.05 19.96
N GLU A 268 2.40 15.18 20.93
CA GLU A 268 1.88 13.98 21.59
C GLU A 268 1.07 13.22 20.54
N ALA A 269 1.74 12.27 19.90
CA ALA A 269 1.13 11.17 19.18
C ALA A 269 2.02 9.96 19.41
N ARG A 270 1.41 8.87 19.86
CA ARG A 270 2.01 7.54 19.84
C ARG A 270 2.20 7.17 18.37
N TYR A 271 3.30 6.51 18.01
CA TYR A 271 3.22 5.64 16.84
C TYR A 271 2.35 4.47 17.29
N GLU A 272 1.06 4.59 17.00
CA GLU A 272 0.19 3.41 16.95
C GLU A 272 0.57 2.71 15.65
N GLU A 273 0.67 1.37 15.65
CA GLU A 273 0.43 0.56 14.44
C GLU A 273 -0.74 1.19 13.67
N PRO A 274 -0.88 1.05 12.34
CA PRO A 274 -2.00 1.62 11.59
C PRO A 274 -3.36 0.94 11.94
N ARG A 275 -3.74 0.92 13.21
CA ARG A 275 -5.10 0.97 13.71
C ARG A 275 -5.48 2.44 13.78
N HIS A 276 -6.15 2.89 12.73
CA HIS A 276 -6.87 4.17 12.60
C HIS A 276 -6.07 5.39 12.10
N GLU A 277 -5.83 5.43 10.79
CA GLU A 277 -6.01 6.66 10.00
C GLU A 277 -7.51 7.00 9.80
N GLU A 278 -8.42 6.43 10.61
CA GLU A 278 -9.82 6.86 10.64
C GLU A 278 -10.03 8.19 11.38
N ALA A 279 -9.11 8.58 12.26
CA ALA A 279 -9.33 9.73 13.15
C ALA A 279 -8.65 11.03 12.70
N ARG A 280 -7.94 11.03 11.55
CA ARG A 280 -7.29 12.24 10.99
C ARG A 280 -7.56 12.52 9.53
N LEU A 281 -8.55 11.87 8.93
CA LEU A 281 -9.13 12.41 7.72
C LEU A 281 -10.31 13.29 8.15
N ALA A 282 -10.22 14.59 7.86
CA ALA A 282 -11.38 15.45 8.02
C ALA A 282 -12.54 14.79 7.27
N SER A 283 -13.71 14.69 7.91
CA SER A 283 -14.95 14.28 7.26
C SER A 283 -15.05 14.99 5.91
N ILE A 284 -15.09 14.22 4.82
CA ILE A 284 -15.18 14.78 3.48
C ILE A 284 -16.65 15.07 3.24
N GLU A 285 -17.07 16.29 3.57
CA GLU A 285 -18.39 16.79 3.19
C GLU A 285 -18.45 16.95 1.68
N VAL A 286 -19.46 16.34 1.07
CA VAL A 286 -19.72 16.37 -0.36
C VAL A 286 -21.08 17.01 -0.65
N ALA A 287 -21.13 17.81 -1.70
CA ALA A 287 -22.38 18.34 -2.21
C ALA A 287 -23.03 17.32 -3.13
N ARG A 288 -24.37 17.24 -3.10
CA ARG A 288 -25.13 16.39 -4.03
C ARG A 288 -24.67 16.59 -5.48
N PRO A 289 -24.25 15.52 -6.19
CA PRO A 289 -23.88 15.60 -7.60
C PRO A 289 -25.04 16.08 -8.47
N ASP A 290 -24.75 16.76 -9.58
CA ASP A 290 -25.79 17.21 -10.52
C ASP A 290 -26.28 16.10 -11.46
N PHE A 291 -25.61 14.96 -11.47
CA PHE A 291 -25.86 13.80 -12.34
C PHE A 291 -26.03 14.18 -13.82
N VAL A 292 -25.34 15.23 -14.27
CA VAL A 292 -25.41 15.70 -15.66
C VAL A 292 -24.36 14.98 -16.51
N ILE A 293 -24.84 14.24 -17.50
CA ILE A 293 -23.99 13.63 -18.53
C ILE A 293 -23.43 14.75 -19.43
N ARG A 294 -22.10 14.81 -19.55
CA ARG A 294 -21.35 15.78 -20.34
C ARG A 294 -20.66 15.08 -21.50
N LYS A 295 -20.31 15.84 -22.54
CA LYS A 295 -19.48 15.33 -23.64
C LYS A 295 -18.00 15.39 -23.25
N ILE A 296 -17.24 14.39 -23.65
CA ILE A 296 -15.78 14.43 -23.54
C ILE A 296 -15.24 15.42 -24.58
N ASP A 297 -14.42 16.36 -24.11
CA ASP A 297 -13.66 17.28 -24.97
C ASP A 297 -12.41 16.56 -25.51
N PRO A 298 -12.25 16.37 -26.84
CA PRO A 298 -11.09 15.70 -27.42
C PRO A 298 -9.75 16.37 -27.12
N ASP A 299 -9.75 17.65 -26.74
CA ASP A 299 -8.55 18.41 -26.38
C ASP A 299 -8.43 18.64 -24.86
N GLY A 300 -9.32 18.03 -24.07
CA GLY A 300 -9.43 18.22 -22.62
C GLY A 300 -8.73 17.14 -21.77
N PRO A 301 -8.89 17.20 -20.43
CA PRO A 301 -8.27 16.25 -19.50
C PRO A 301 -8.72 14.78 -19.67
N LEU A 302 -9.86 14.55 -20.32
CA LEU A 302 -10.42 13.22 -20.59
C LEU A 302 -10.16 12.75 -22.03
N ALA A 303 -9.26 13.42 -22.76
CA ALA A 303 -8.94 13.09 -24.15
C ALA A 303 -8.44 11.65 -24.34
N CYS A 304 -7.83 11.03 -23.32
CA CYS A 304 -7.39 9.63 -23.36
C CYS A 304 -8.55 8.64 -23.58
N PHE A 305 -9.77 9.00 -23.19
CA PHE A 305 -10.97 8.17 -23.39
C PHE A 305 -11.62 8.39 -24.76
N HIS A 306 -11.31 9.49 -25.45
CA HIS A 306 -11.86 9.81 -26.77
C HIS A 306 -11.01 9.16 -27.89
N PRO A 307 -11.61 8.65 -28.98
CA PRO A 307 -13.01 8.77 -29.39
C PRO A 307 -13.93 7.63 -28.93
N MET A 308 -13.42 6.67 -28.18
CA MET A 308 -14.18 5.48 -27.78
C MET A 308 -15.37 5.86 -26.89
N PHE A 309 -15.08 6.61 -25.85
CA PHE A 309 -16.08 7.20 -24.97
C PHE A 309 -16.31 8.65 -25.42
N ASP A 310 -17.58 9.04 -25.61
CA ASP A 310 -17.95 10.41 -26.02
C ASP A 310 -18.64 11.20 -24.91
N ARG A 311 -18.98 10.52 -23.81
CA ARG A 311 -19.71 11.06 -22.68
C ARG A 311 -19.06 10.67 -21.36
N HIS A 312 -19.20 11.56 -20.38
CA HIS A 312 -18.79 11.29 -19.02
C HIS A 312 -19.73 11.92 -17.99
N LEU A 313 -19.67 11.41 -16.77
CA LEU A 313 -20.31 11.94 -15.56
C LEU A 313 -19.29 11.78 -14.41
N GLU A 314 -19.24 12.72 -13.48
CA GLU A 314 -18.36 12.62 -12.30
C GLU A 314 -19.18 12.63 -11.01
N VAL A 315 -18.85 11.73 -10.09
CA VAL A 315 -19.43 11.64 -8.76
C VAL A 315 -18.29 11.58 -7.75
N PHE A 316 -18.20 12.61 -6.90
CA PHE A 316 -17.17 12.70 -5.85
C PHE A 316 -15.74 12.45 -6.36
N GLY A 317 -15.39 12.90 -7.56
CA GLY A 317 -14.08 12.65 -8.17
C GLY A 317 -13.93 11.32 -8.92
N VAL A 318 -14.84 10.35 -8.75
CA VAL A 318 -14.89 9.11 -9.53
C VAL A 318 -15.60 9.38 -10.87
N ARG A 319 -15.04 8.84 -11.96
CA ARG A 319 -15.54 9.11 -13.32
C ARG A 319 -16.40 7.95 -13.85
N VAL A 320 -17.54 8.25 -14.46
CA VAL A 320 -18.22 7.34 -15.38
C VAL A 320 -17.91 7.81 -16.79
N VAL A 321 -17.36 6.95 -17.64
CA VAL A 321 -17.13 7.22 -19.07
C VAL A 321 -17.95 6.22 -19.89
N ALA A 322 -18.59 6.69 -20.95
CA ALA A 322 -19.59 5.88 -21.66
C ALA A 322 -19.46 6.00 -23.18
N THR A 323 -19.64 4.87 -23.87
CA THR A 323 -19.68 4.83 -25.33
C THR A 323 -20.93 5.54 -25.86
N PRO A 324 -20.95 5.95 -27.13
CA PRO A 324 -22.10 6.63 -27.73
C PRO A 324 -23.42 5.86 -27.66
N SER A 325 -23.36 4.53 -27.56
CA SER A 325 -24.48 3.58 -27.55
C SER A 325 -25.03 3.29 -26.15
N THR A 326 -24.29 3.61 -25.08
CA THR A 326 -24.75 3.45 -23.69
C THR A 326 -25.88 4.45 -23.38
N GLY A 327 -27.00 3.95 -22.86
CA GLY A 327 -28.17 4.76 -22.54
C GLY A 327 -27.95 5.69 -21.35
N ALA A 328 -28.66 6.82 -21.34
CA ALA A 328 -28.50 7.84 -20.29
C ALA A 328 -29.02 7.38 -18.93
N THR A 329 -30.08 6.55 -18.91
CA THR A 329 -30.67 6.03 -17.68
C THR A 329 -29.67 5.15 -16.94
N GLU A 330 -28.97 4.28 -17.66
CA GLU A 330 -27.98 3.35 -17.13
C GLU A 330 -26.75 4.10 -16.60
N ILE A 331 -26.27 5.13 -17.33
CA ILE A 331 -25.16 6.00 -16.87
C ILE A 331 -25.52 6.70 -15.56
N ILE A 332 -26.73 7.25 -15.47
CA ILE A 332 -27.19 7.96 -14.27
C ILE A 332 -27.38 6.97 -13.11
N HIS A 333 -27.91 5.78 -13.38
CA HIS A 333 -28.07 4.73 -12.36
C HIS A 333 -26.74 4.34 -11.76
N ALA A 334 -25.75 3.97 -12.58
CA ALA A 334 -24.41 3.61 -12.12
C ALA A 334 -23.74 4.75 -11.32
N ALA A 335 -23.93 6.01 -11.75
CA ALA A 335 -23.45 7.17 -11.02
C ALA A 335 -24.12 7.32 -9.63
N ASN A 336 -25.41 7.04 -9.51
CA ASN A 336 -26.08 7.06 -8.21
C ASN A 336 -25.58 5.93 -7.31
N LEU A 337 -25.34 4.73 -7.85
CA LEU A 337 -24.76 3.63 -7.08
C LEU A 337 -23.35 3.98 -6.57
N ILE A 338 -22.50 4.64 -7.38
CA ILE A 338 -21.20 5.14 -6.93
C ILE A 338 -21.37 6.08 -5.73
N ALA A 339 -22.32 7.02 -5.81
CA ALA A 339 -22.59 7.94 -4.70
C ALA A 339 -23.03 7.19 -3.43
N GLN A 340 -23.96 6.23 -3.56
CA GLN A 340 -24.50 5.44 -2.45
C GLN A 340 -23.53 4.39 -1.87
N TYR A 341 -22.49 4.01 -2.59
CA TYR A 341 -21.42 3.18 -2.03
C TYR A 341 -20.37 4.00 -1.28
N LEU A 342 -20.16 5.26 -1.68
CA LEU A 342 -19.20 6.17 -1.04
C LEU A 342 -19.79 6.95 0.14
N ASP A 343 -21.08 7.22 0.12
CA ASP A 343 -21.89 7.84 1.18
C ASP A 343 -23.21 7.05 1.27
N ASN A 344 -23.18 5.98 2.06
CA ASN A 344 -24.22 4.97 2.11
C ASN A 344 -25.45 5.36 2.91
N ASP A 345 -25.30 6.29 3.86
CA ASP A 345 -26.43 6.82 4.61
C ASP A 345 -27.02 8.12 4.02
N GLU A 346 -26.38 8.63 2.97
CA GLU A 346 -26.74 9.79 2.15
C GLU A 346 -26.79 11.09 2.95
N ASP A 347 -25.94 11.21 3.96
CA ASP A 347 -25.88 12.39 4.83
C ASP A 347 -25.00 13.52 4.25
N GLY A 348 -24.36 13.27 3.10
CA GLY A 348 -23.46 14.19 2.43
C GLY A 348 -22.03 14.12 2.96
N VAL A 349 -21.64 13.03 3.64
CA VAL A 349 -20.29 12.77 4.11
C VAL A 349 -19.81 11.43 3.57
N ILE A 350 -18.59 11.40 3.03
CA ILE A 350 -17.96 10.15 2.60
C ILE A 350 -17.73 9.23 3.81
N ASP A 351 -18.22 7.99 3.73
CA ASP A 351 -18.15 6.99 4.80
C ASP A 351 -16.71 6.59 5.11
N ASP A 352 -15.89 6.40 4.07
CA ASP A 352 -14.48 6.06 4.16
C ASP A 352 -13.60 7.07 3.39
N PRO A 353 -13.14 8.14 4.06
CA PRO A 353 -12.31 9.16 3.45
C PRO A 353 -10.94 8.67 2.92
N LEU A 354 -10.42 7.54 3.40
CA LEU A 354 -9.13 6.99 2.96
C LEU A 354 -9.33 6.26 1.64
N ALA A 355 -10.28 5.34 1.60
CA ALA A 355 -10.65 4.62 0.37
C ALA A 355 -11.09 5.59 -0.73
N HIS A 356 -11.86 6.62 -0.39
CA HIS A 356 -12.25 7.66 -1.33
C HIS A 356 -11.07 8.43 -1.92
N ARG A 357 -10.08 8.80 -1.10
CA ARG A 357 -8.88 9.49 -1.60
C ARG A 357 -8.12 8.62 -2.58
N ILE A 358 -7.91 7.34 -2.24
CA ILE A 358 -7.23 6.37 -3.11
C ILE A 358 -7.96 6.28 -4.46
N LEU A 359 -9.29 6.16 -4.45
CA LEU A 359 -10.09 6.16 -5.68
C LEU A 359 -9.87 7.44 -6.51
N VAL A 360 -9.80 8.60 -5.89
CA VAL A 360 -9.58 9.87 -6.61
C VAL A 360 -8.14 9.99 -7.15
N GLU A 361 -7.14 9.62 -6.36
CA GLU A 361 -5.70 9.73 -6.70
C GLU A 361 -5.25 8.69 -7.74
N GLU A 362 -5.83 7.49 -7.69
CA GLU A 362 -5.66 6.46 -8.72
C GLU A 362 -6.54 6.68 -9.95
N GLY A 363 -7.30 7.78 -9.97
CA GLY A 363 -8.15 8.15 -11.09
C GLY A 363 -9.18 7.07 -11.41
N ALA A 364 -9.97 6.67 -10.41
CA ALA A 364 -10.98 5.64 -10.52
C ALA A 364 -12.03 5.99 -11.60
N PHE A 365 -12.31 5.02 -12.48
CA PHE A 365 -13.31 5.18 -13.52
C PHE A 365 -14.11 3.91 -13.80
N LEU A 366 -15.41 4.10 -14.04
CA LEU A 366 -16.32 3.09 -14.55
C LEU A 366 -16.51 3.29 -16.06
N ALA A 367 -16.07 2.32 -16.85
CA ALA A 367 -16.17 2.30 -18.30
C ALA A 367 -17.44 1.56 -18.75
N MET A 368 -18.43 2.31 -19.24
CA MET A 368 -19.72 1.77 -19.63
C MET A 368 -19.84 1.54 -21.14
N PHE A 369 -20.14 0.31 -21.51
CA PHE A 369 -20.44 -0.12 -22.87
C PHE A 369 -21.92 -0.50 -23.01
N ALA A 370 -22.47 -0.49 -24.22
CA ALA A 370 -23.83 -0.95 -24.41
C ALA A 370 -23.99 -2.46 -24.12
N THR A 371 -22.99 -3.26 -24.50
CA THR A 371 -22.97 -4.72 -24.40
C THR A 371 -21.55 -5.25 -24.23
N GLU A 372 -21.39 -6.47 -23.71
CA GLU A 372 -20.08 -7.17 -23.64
C GLU A 372 -19.36 -7.18 -24.99
N PHE A 373 -20.10 -7.51 -26.05
CA PHE A 373 -19.58 -7.56 -27.42
C PHE A 373 -19.09 -6.21 -27.97
N GLU A 374 -19.55 -5.10 -27.41
CA GLU A 374 -19.04 -3.78 -27.78
C GLU A 374 -17.67 -3.56 -27.15
N MET A 375 -17.49 -3.96 -25.89
CA MET A 375 -16.19 -3.91 -25.21
C MET A 375 -15.16 -4.79 -25.93
N GLU A 376 -15.48 -6.05 -26.21
CA GLU A 376 -14.55 -6.98 -26.91
C GLU A 376 -14.07 -6.45 -28.27
N ARG A 377 -14.86 -5.58 -28.92
CA ARG A 377 -14.53 -5.01 -30.23
C ARG A 377 -13.79 -3.68 -30.17
N ASN A 378 -13.89 -3.00 -29.04
CA ASN A 378 -13.32 -1.69 -28.83
C ASN A 378 -12.30 -1.82 -27.71
N ASP A 379 -11.05 -2.09 -28.08
CA ASP A 379 -9.94 -2.21 -27.14
C ASP A 379 -9.50 -0.80 -26.69
N PRO A 380 -9.76 -0.40 -25.42
CA PRO A 380 -9.33 0.89 -24.93
C PRO A 380 -7.79 0.96 -24.92
N ASP A 381 -7.23 2.13 -25.20
CA ASP A 381 -5.79 2.36 -25.07
C ASP A 381 -5.43 2.48 -23.59
N VAL A 382 -5.34 1.34 -22.91
CA VAL A 382 -5.10 1.23 -21.45
C VAL A 382 -3.83 1.99 -21.07
N GLU A 383 -2.75 1.87 -21.85
CA GLU A 383 -1.50 2.60 -21.60
C GLU A 383 -1.67 4.13 -21.70
N ALA A 384 -2.51 4.63 -22.61
CA ALA A 384 -2.81 6.06 -22.69
C ALA A 384 -3.70 6.53 -21.54
N ILE A 385 -4.65 5.69 -21.09
CA ILE A 385 -5.54 5.97 -19.95
C ILE A 385 -4.72 6.03 -18.65
N GLU A 386 -3.86 5.04 -18.39
CA GLU A 386 -2.97 5.01 -17.22
C GLU A 386 -1.99 6.18 -17.21
N ARG A 387 -1.34 6.49 -18.35
CA ARG A 387 -0.46 7.66 -18.46
C ARG A 387 -1.17 8.99 -18.24
N ALA A 388 -2.49 9.03 -18.43
CA ALA A 388 -3.31 10.19 -18.13
C ALA A 388 -3.75 10.27 -16.66
N GLY A 389 -3.32 9.32 -15.82
CA GLY A 389 -3.58 9.28 -14.38
C GLY A 389 -4.79 8.44 -13.98
N PHE A 390 -5.37 7.65 -14.88
CA PHE A 390 -6.51 6.77 -14.61
C PHE A 390 -6.03 5.31 -14.54
N ARG A 391 -5.75 4.84 -13.33
CA ARG A 391 -5.11 3.54 -13.07
C ARG A 391 -6.07 2.51 -12.47
N MET A 392 -7.27 2.92 -12.04
CA MET A 392 -8.26 2.05 -11.44
C MET A 392 -9.55 2.04 -12.28
N GLY A 393 -9.68 1.06 -13.17
CA GLY A 393 -10.78 0.96 -14.12
C GLY A 393 -11.66 -0.27 -13.88
N GLN A 394 -12.97 -0.11 -14.02
CA GLN A 394 -13.93 -1.23 -14.01
C GLN A 394 -14.90 -1.13 -15.19
N GLY A 395 -15.23 -2.26 -15.81
CA GLY A 395 -16.20 -2.33 -16.92
C GLY A 395 -17.63 -2.53 -16.41
N LEU A 396 -18.62 -2.00 -17.14
CA LEU A 396 -20.04 -2.32 -16.90
C LEU A 396 -20.82 -2.28 -18.21
N TYR A 397 -21.72 -3.24 -18.43
CA TYR A 397 -22.59 -3.21 -19.60
C TYR A 397 -23.97 -2.60 -19.29
N ALA A 398 -24.46 -1.77 -20.20
CA ALA A 398 -25.79 -1.18 -20.10
C ALA A 398 -26.91 -2.25 -20.14
N GLU A 399 -26.69 -3.36 -20.85
CA GLU A 399 -27.69 -4.43 -20.98
C GLU A 399 -27.95 -5.24 -19.70
N GLU A 400 -27.04 -5.17 -18.73
CA GLU A 400 -27.11 -5.80 -17.41
C GLU A 400 -27.32 -4.80 -16.27
N THR A 401 -27.30 -3.50 -16.57
CA THR A 401 -27.73 -2.43 -15.65
C THR A 401 -29.25 -2.39 -15.60
N ARG A 402 -29.86 -2.61 -14.42
CA ARG A 402 -31.31 -2.81 -14.25
C ARG A 402 -31.88 -1.94 -13.12
N PRO A 403 -32.11 -0.63 -13.36
CA PRO A 403 -32.67 0.27 -12.35
C PRO A 403 -34.04 -0.16 -11.82
N ASP A 404 -34.87 -0.77 -12.69
CA ASP A 404 -36.21 -1.27 -12.34
C ASP A 404 -36.24 -2.80 -12.10
N GLY A 405 -35.08 -3.46 -12.03
CA GLY A 405 -34.96 -4.90 -11.84
C GLY A 405 -34.58 -5.29 -10.40
N PRO A 406 -34.64 -6.59 -10.04
CA PRO A 406 -34.14 -7.05 -8.75
C PRO A 406 -32.66 -6.67 -8.55
N PRO A 407 -32.27 -6.27 -7.33
CA PRO A 407 -33.02 -6.34 -6.08
C PRO A 407 -33.94 -5.14 -5.78
N HIS A 408 -34.00 -4.12 -6.65
CA HIS A 408 -34.83 -2.92 -6.44
C HIS A 408 -36.34 -3.22 -6.49
N VAL A 409 -36.69 -4.39 -7.00
CA VAL A 409 -38.05 -4.97 -6.96
C VAL A 409 -38.02 -6.41 -6.43
N ASP A 410 -38.96 -6.73 -5.53
CA ASP A 410 -39.13 -8.09 -4.96
C ASP A 410 -39.91 -9.01 -5.92
N GLU A 411 -39.33 -9.30 -7.08
CA GLU A 411 -39.87 -10.22 -8.06
C GLU A 411 -38.79 -11.11 -8.72
N ARG A 412 -39.21 -12.16 -9.43
CA ARG A 412 -38.28 -12.97 -10.21
C ARG A 412 -37.78 -12.15 -11.40
N GLY A 413 -36.46 -11.94 -11.47
CA GLY A 413 -35.86 -11.19 -12.57
C GLY A 413 -34.38 -11.50 -12.74
N ARG A 414 -33.72 -10.67 -13.56
CA ARG A 414 -32.26 -10.64 -13.66
C ARG A 414 -31.73 -9.67 -12.62
N PHE A 415 -30.64 -10.03 -11.97
CA PHE A 415 -29.91 -9.16 -11.06
C PHE A 415 -29.41 -7.91 -11.79
N ASP A 416 -29.43 -6.78 -11.11
CA ASP A 416 -28.77 -5.55 -11.54
C ASP A 416 -27.25 -5.67 -11.32
N ALA A 417 -26.52 -6.01 -12.37
CA ALA A 417 -25.08 -6.19 -12.30
C ALA A 417 -24.33 -4.88 -11.97
N ALA A 418 -24.98 -3.72 -12.12
CA ALA A 418 -24.36 -2.46 -11.72
C ALA A 418 -24.07 -2.40 -10.21
N LEU A 419 -24.79 -3.15 -9.37
CA LEU A 419 -24.44 -3.29 -7.94
C LEU A 419 -23.12 -4.01 -7.72
N GLU A 420 -22.79 -4.97 -8.58
CA GLU A 420 -21.56 -5.76 -8.51
C GLU A 420 -20.38 -4.97 -9.09
N GLU A 421 -20.52 -4.48 -10.33
CA GLU A 421 -19.41 -3.79 -11.00
C GLU A 421 -19.03 -2.48 -10.32
N VAL A 422 -20.01 -1.70 -9.84
CA VAL A 422 -19.69 -0.51 -9.05
C VAL A 422 -19.03 -0.91 -7.74
N LEU A 423 -19.48 -1.99 -7.09
CA LEU A 423 -18.87 -2.46 -5.85
C LEU A 423 -17.42 -2.89 -6.07
N HIS A 424 -17.11 -3.63 -7.14
CA HIS A 424 -15.74 -3.99 -7.52
C HIS A 424 -14.85 -2.76 -7.72
N LEU A 425 -15.36 -1.71 -8.35
CA LEU A 425 -14.62 -0.46 -8.49
C LEU A 425 -14.32 0.18 -7.13
N ILE A 426 -15.33 0.32 -6.27
CA ILE A 426 -15.18 0.99 -4.97
C ILE A 426 -14.32 0.16 -4.00
N SER A 427 -14.43 -1.17 -4.05
CA SER A 427 -13.71 -2.05 -3.14
C SER A 427 -12.20 -2.08 -3.39
N ASN A 428 -11.73 -1.73 -4.59
CA ASN A 428 -10.30 -1.45 -4.83
C ASN A 428 -9.78 -0.29 -3.97
N GLY A 429 -10.62 0.69 -3.65
CA GLY A 429 -10.28 1.74 -2.69
C GLY A 429 -10.18 1.20 -1.26
N TRP A 430 -11.11 0.32 -0.86
CA TRP A 430 -11.11 -0.26 0.48
C TRP A 430 -9.95 -1.24 0.72
N GLU A 431 -9.61 -2.05 -0.28
CA GLU A 431 -8.55 -3.06 -0.15
C GLU A 431 -7.17 -2.41 0.02
N GLN A 432 -6.92 -1.31 -0.70
CA GLN A 432 -5.71 -0.50 -0.54
C GLN A 432 -5.72 0.35 0.74
N ALA A 433 -6.89 0.85 1.16
CA ALA A 433 -7.04 1.61 2.40
C ALA A 433 -6.83 0.73 3.65
N HIS A 434 -7.27 -0.53 3.58
CA HIS A 434 -7.35 -1.43 4.73
C HIS A 434 -6.76 -2.82 4.42
N PRO A 435 -5.48 -2.92 4.02
CA PRO A 435 -4.88 -4.16 3.51
C PRO A 435 -4.94 -5.32 4.50
N GLU A 436 -4.82 -5.05 5.81
CA GLU A 436 -4.91 -6.08 6.86
C GLU A 436 -6.32 -6.70 6.98
N THR A 437 -7.38 -5.99 6.58
CA THR A 437 -8.76 -6.46 6.76
C THR A 437 -9.44 -6.81 5.45
N LEU A 438 -9.28 -6.01 4.41
CA LEU A 438 -9.95 -6.12 3.12
C LEU A 438 -9.00 -6.37 1.95
N GLY A 439 -7.68 -6.42 2.18
CA GLY A 439 -6.70 -6.68 1.12
C GLY A 439 -6.96 -8.00 0.38
N TYR A 440 -6.66 -8.05 -0.92
CA TYR A 440 -6.95 -9.23 -1.73
C TYR A 440 -5.83 -10.28 -1.76
N GLN A 441 -4.64 -9.93 -1.27
CA GLN A 441 -3.54 -10.88 -1.09
C GLN A 441 -3.73 -11.75 0.18
N PRO A 442 -3.18 -12.97 0.21
CA PRO A 442 -3.23 -13.82 1.40
C PRO A 442 -2.63 -13.11 2.62
N GLY A 443 -3.36 -13.15 3.75
CA GLY A 443 -2.93 -12.54 5.01
C GLY A 443 -3.90 -11.48 5.54
N SER A 444 -4.91 -11.10 4.76
CA SER A 444 -6.01 -10.25 5.25
C SER A 444 -7.12 -11.06 5.91
N ARG A 445 -7.89 -10.44 6.81
CA ARG A 445 -9.10 -11.07 7.40
C ARG A 445 -10.10 -11.54 6.34
N LEU A 446 -10.26 -10.80 5.25
CA LEU A 446 -11.13 -11.15 4.13
C LEU A 446 -10.68 -12.46 3.46
N THR A 447 -9.38 -12.58 3.18
CA THR A 447 -8.83 -13.72 2.46
C THR A 447 -8.76 -14.98 3.33
N ASP A 448 -8.55 -14.82 4.64
CA ASP A 448 -8.68 -15.91 5.60
C ASP A 448 -10.12 -16.42 5.72
N ALA A 449 -11.12 -15.51 5.72
CA ALA A 449 -12.53 -15.90 5.67
C ALA A 449 -12.86 -16.61 4.35
N MET A 450 -12.36 -16.11 3.22
CA MET A 450 -12.52 -16.75 1.91
C MET A 450 -11.93 -18.17 1.89
N ASP A 451 -10.75 -18.37 2.48
CA ASP A 451 -10.12 -19.69 2.54
C ASP A 451 -10.96 -20.68 3.35
N LEU A 452 -11.59 -20.24 4.45
CA LEU A 452 -12.56 -21.04 5.19
C LEU A 452 -13.77 -21.38 4.31
N ALA A 453 -14.31 -20.40 3.59
CA ALA A 453 -15.47 -20.55 2.72
C ALA A 453 -15.25 -21.54 1.57
N ARG A 454 -14.02 -21.66 1.09
CA ARG A 454 -13.60 -22.59 0.04
C ARG A 454 -13.07 -23.92 0.59
N GLY A 455 -12.99 -24.09 1.91
CA GLY A 455 -12.46 -25.28 2.57
C GLY A 455 -10.93 -25.46 2.43
N GLY A 456 -10.21 -24.37 2.16
CA GLY A 456 -8.75 -24.31 2.05
C GLY A 456 -8.27 -23.13 1.19
N ARG A 457 -6.95 -22.91 1.21
CA ARG A 457 -6.30 -21.85 0.42
C ARG A 457 -6.01 -22.32 -1.01
N PHE A 458 -6.65 -21.69 -2.00
CA PHE A 458 -6.45 -22.00 -3.42
C PHE A 458 -6.01 -20.75 -4.19
N ARG A 459 -4.74 -20.70 -4.60
CA ARG A 459 -4.18 -19.59 -5.41
C ARG A 459 -4.80 -19.44 -6.81
N ARG A 460 -5.49 -20.48 -7.29
CA ARG A 460 -6.21 -20.53 -8.56
C ARG A 460 -7.44 -21.39 -8.38
N VAL A 461 -8.47 -21.17 -9.20
CA VAL A 461 -9.68 -21.99 -9.18
C VAL A 461 -9.33 -23.49 -9.29
N PRO A 462 -9.65 -24.31 -8.27
CA PRO A 462 -9.39 -25.74 -8.30
C PRO A 462 -10.32 -26.47 -9.27
N ARG A 463 -10.00 -27.71 -9.60
CA ARG A 463 -10.90 -28.55 -10.42
C ARG A 463 -12.23 -28.86 -9.74
N ALA A 464 -12.21 -28.91 -8.42
CA ALA A 464 -13.36 -29.12 -7.56
C ALA A 464 -13.01 -28.57 -6.18
N TYR A 465 -13.96 -27.87 -5.56
CA TYR A 465 -13.87 -27.49 -4.16
C TYR A 465 -14.31 -28.65 -3.25
N PRO A 466 -13.87 -28.68 -1.97
CA PRO A 466 -14.34 -29.66 -0.99
C PRO A 466 -15.87 -29.63 -0.80
N GLU A 467 -16.52 -30.75 -0.51
CA GLU A 467 -17.99 -30.75 -0.29
C GLU A 467 -18.46 -29.87 0.89
N SER A 468 -17.54 -29.47 1.77
CA SER A 468 -17.83 -28.61 2.92
C SER A 468 -17.79 -27.10 2.61
N SER A 469 -17.34 -26.68 1.43
CA SER A 469 -17.31 -25.27 1.05
C SER A 469 -18.71 -24.73 0.73
N TRP A 470 -18.81 -23.41 0.67
CA TRP A 470 -20.02 -22.68 0.27
C TRP A 470 -19.73 -21.52 -0.70
N TYR A 471 -18.45 -21.35 -1.03
CA TYR A 471 -17.96 -20.48 -2.10
C TYR A 471 -17.19 -21.32 -3.11
N HIS A 472 -17.63 -21.28 -4.37
CA HIS A 472 -17.25 -22.21 -5.44
C HIS A 472 -16.97 -21.49 -6.76
N TYR A 473 -16.36 -20.31 -6.71
CA TYR A 473 -16.08 -19.50 -7.90
C TYR A 473 -15.40 -20.32 -8.99
N ASP A 474 -15.95 -20.28 -10.21
CA ASP A 474 -15.63 -21.25 -11.26
C ASP A 474 -14.90 -20.67 -12.48
N ASP A 475 -14.70 -19.33 -12.53
CA ASP A 475 -13.92 -18.69 -13.58
C ASP A 475 -12.43 -19.02 -13.44
N ARG A 476 -11.95 -19.88 -14.35
CA ARG A 476 -10.58 -20.38 -14.36
C ARG A 476 -9.53 -19.34 -14.77
N THR A 477 -9.94 -18.18 -15.25
CA THR A 477 -9.03 -17.07 -15.57
C THR A 477 -8.66 -16.27 -14.33
N CYS A 478 -9.47 -16.38 -13.27
CA CYS A 478 -9.32 -15.70 -12.00
C CYS A 478 -8.17 -16.30 -11.16
N ASP A 479 -7.39 -15.42 -10.55
CA ASP A 479 -6.39 -15.75 -9.55
C ASP A 479 -6.92 -15.52 -8.12
N TYR A 480 -6.03 -15.51 -7.13
CA TYR A 480 -6.43 -15.38 -5.73
C TYR A 480 -7.09 -14.04 -5.42
N GLU A 481 -6.55 -12.95 -5.96
CA GLU A 481 -7.04 -11.60 -5.67
C GLU A 481 -8.42 -11.39 -6.30
N CYS A 482 -8.58 -11.82 -7.54
CA CYS A 482 -9.88 -11.79 -8.20
C CYS A 482 -10.93 -12.62 -7.42
N MET A 483 -10.58 -13.80 -6.90
CA MET A 483 -11.51 -14.57 -6.06
C MET A 483 -11.82 -13.86 -4.73
N ALA A 484 -10.89 -13.09 -4.18
CA ALA A 484 -11.11 -12.33 -2.95
C ALA A 484 -12.07 -11.16 -3.18
N ALA A 485 -11.92 -10.43 -4.29
CA ALA A 485 -12.84 -9.37 -4.70
C ALA A 485 -14.27 -9.92 -4.89
N GLU A 486 -14.39 -11.07 -5.57
CA GLU A 486 -15.65 -11.76 -5.80
C GLU A 486 -16.29 -12.27 -4.51
N TYR A 487 -15.48 -12.82 -3.60
CA TYR A 487 -15.96 -13.22 -2.28
C TYR A 487 -16.50 -12.03 -1.48
N LEU A 488 -15.82 -10.88 -1.50
CA LEU A 488 -16.30 -9.65 -0.87
C LEU A 488 -17.63 -9.19 -1.48
N TYR A 489 -17.75 -9.21 -2.81
CA TYR A 489 -19.00 -8.93 -3.52
C TYR A 489 -20.13 -9.86 -3.02
N TRP A 490 -19.93 -11.18 -3.09
CA TRP A 490 -20.95 -12.15 -2.70
C TRP A 490 -21.39 -11.97 -1.25
N ALA A 491 -20.42 -11.78 -0.34
CA ALA A 491 -20.67 -11.61 1.07
C ALA A 491 -21.42 -10.30 1.38
N LEU A 492 -20.92 -9.17 0.88
CA LEU A 492 -21.50 -7.85 1.19
C LEU A 492 -22.88 -7.68 0.55
N THR A 493 -23.08 -8.11 -0.70
CA THR A 493 -24.40 -8.05 -1.34
C THR A 493 -25.41 -8.99 -0.68
N SER A 494 -24.96 -10.14 -0.15
CA SER A 494 -25.83 -11.00 0.66
C SER A 494 -26.18 -10.37 2.00
N HIS A 495 -25.24 -9.69 2.66
CA HIS A 495 -25.47 -8.92 3.90
C HIS A 495 -26.48 -7.78 3.69
N LEU A 496 -26.37 -7.08 2.56
CA LEU A 496 -27.28 -6.00 2.18
C LEU A 496 -28.66 -6.49 1.72
N GLY A 497 -28.84 -7.80 1.50
CA GLY A 497 -30.07 -8.39 0.99
C GLY A 497 -30.24 -8.29 -0.54
N ALA A 498 -29.21 -7.85 -1.27
CA ALA A 498 -29.22 -7.72 -2.73
C ALA A 498 -29.42 -9.09 -3.43
N GLN A 499 -29.02 -10.17 -2.77
CA GLN A 499 -29.14 -11.54 -3.30
C GLN A 499 -30.44 -12.23 -2.85
N ASP A 500 -31.25 -11.59 -1.98
CA ASP A 500 -32.46 -12.16 -1.36
C ASP A 500 -33.74 -11.77 -2.11
N PHE A 501 -33.84 -12.20 -3.38
CA PHE A 501 -35.05 -12.04 -4.18
C PHE A 501 -35.48 -13.36 -4.83
N PRO A 502 -36.77 -13.49 -5.22
CA PRO A 502 -37.32 -14.74 -5.72
C PRO A 502 -36.48 -15.37 -6.86
N GLY A 503 -36.01 -16.59 -6.62
CA GLY A 503 -35.27 -17.39 -7.61
C GLY A 503 -33.77 -17.18 -7.65
N ARG A 504 -33.22 -16.12 -7.04
CA ARG A 504 -31.77 -15.82 -7.05
C ARG A 504 -30.93 -16.91 -6.43
N ALA A 505 -31.34 -17.44 -5.27
CA ALA A 505 -30.64 -18.53 -4.57
C ALA A 505 -30.36 -19.76 -5.44
N GLY A 506 -31.26 -20.08 -6.39
CA GLY A 506 -31.05 -21.20 -7.32
C GLY A 506 -30.28 -20.83 -8.59
N GLN A 507 -30.12 -19.53 -8.89
CA GLN A 507 -29.33 -19.05 -10.02
C GLN A 507 -27.84 -19.02 -9.68
N ILE A 508 -27.49 -18.74 -8.42
CA ILE A 508 -26.10 -18.59 -7.97
C ILE A 508 -25.59 -19.79 -7.19
N SER A 509 -26.39 -20.84 -7.00
CA SER A 509 -26.04 -21.97 -6.12
C SER A 509 -24.80 -22.74 -6.55
N ASP A 510 -24.42 -22.63 -7.82
CA ASP A 510 -23.21 -23.28 -8.34
C ASP A 510 -21.92 -22.57 -7.85
N GLU A 511 -22.01 -21.30 -7.44
CA GLU A 511 -20.88 -20.48 -6.97
C GLU A 511 -21.01 -20.03 -5.50
N TRP A 512 -22.22 -19.73 -5.02
CA TRP A 512 -22.45 -19.14 -3.70
C TRP A 512 -23.71 -19.69 -3.02
N GLU A 513 -23.56 -20.18 -1.78
CA GLU A 513 -24.68 -20.79 -1.03
C GLU A 513 -25.29 -19.90 0.07
N CYS A 514 -24.86 -18.65 0.20
CA CYS A 514 -25.30 -17.75 1.29
C CYS A 514 -26.05 -16.49 0.81
N PRO A 515 -27.13 -16.58 0.00
CA PRO A 515 -27.78 -15.44 -0.65
C PRO A 515 -28.55 -14.48 0.28
N THR A 516 -28.65 -14.76 1.58
CA THR A 516 -29.45 -13.93 2.49
C THR A 516 -28.61 -13.52 3.70
N PRO A 517 -28.94 -12.39 4.37
CA PRO A 517 -28.20 -11.95 5.55
C PRO A 517 -28.14 -13.02 6.64
N GLU A 518 -29.24 -13.76 6.84
CA GLU A 518 -29.31 -14.82 7.84
C GLU A 518 -28.46 -16.06 7.47
N LEU A 519 -28.41 -16.43 6.18
CA LEU A 519 -27.54 -17.53 5.74
C LEU A 519 -26.07 -17.15 5.82
N LEU A 520 -25.70 -15.94 5.41
CA LEU A 520 -24.33 -15.42 5.55
C LEU A 520 -23.89 -15.48 7.01
N ARG A 521 -24.68 -14.90 7.92
CA ARG A 521 -24.39 -14.87 9.35
C ARG A 521 -24.20 -16.25 9.98
N THR A 522 -24.96 -17.25 9.51
CA THR A 522 -24.96 -18.59 10.12
C THR A 522 -23.96 -19.55 9.49
N ARG A 523 -23.68 -19.42 8.20
CA ARG A 523 -22.78 -20.31 7.47
C ARG A 523 -21.38 -19.76 7.29
N ASP A 524 -21.25 -18.43 7.16
CA ASP A 524 -19.99 -17.73 7.04
C ASP A 524 -19.84 -16.64 8.12
N PRO A 525 -19.72 -17.04 9.40
CA PRO A 525 -19.61 -16.08 10.49
C PRO A 525 -18.34 -15.23 10.40
N ALA A 526 -17.27 -15.72 9.75
CA ALA A 526 -15.99 -15.01 9.66
C ALA A 526 -16.10 -13.73 8.83
N VAL A 527 -16.66 -13.81 7.60
CA VAL A 527 -16.86 -12.61 6.78
C VAL A 527 -18.00 -11.74 7.30
N HIS A 528 -19.04 -12.34 7.89
CA HIS A 528 -20.11 -11.56 8.52
C HIS A 528 -19.58 -10.72 9.70
N GLU A 529 -18.72 -11.29 10.54
CA GLU A 529 -18.06 -10.56 11.64
C GLU A 529 -17.16 -9.45 11.08
N LEU A 530 -16.36 -9.73 10.04
CA LEU A 530 -15.57 -8.71 9.33
C LEU A 530 -16.44 -7.54 8.86
N ILE A 531 -17.55 -7.80 8.15
CA ILE A 531 -18.46 -6.75 7.64
C ILE A 531 -19.05 -5.90 8.76
N MET A 532 -19.46 -6.54 9.87
CA MET A 532 -20.09 -5.85 11.00
C MET A 532 -19.10 -5.04 11.86
N GLU A 533 -17.88 -5.54 11.98
CA GLU A 533 -16.84 -4.95 12.83
C GLU A 533 -15.94 -3.96 12.10
N HIS A 534 -15.94 -3.97 10.76
CA HIS A 534 -15.09 -3.08 9.96
C HIS A 534 -15.28 -1.60 10.33
N ARG A 535 -14.15 -0.90 10.25
CA ARG A 535 -13.98 0.51 10.60
C ARG A 535 -13.09 1.13 9.51
N PRO A 536 -13.56 2.18 8.79
CA PRO A 536 -14.94 2.70 8.72
C PRO A 536 -15.96 1.61 8.39
N ARG A 537 -17.26 1.84 8.61
CA ARG A 537 -18.24 0.77 8.37
C ARG A 537 -18.42 0.55 6.88
N LEU A 538 -18.37 -0.71 6.44
CA LEU A 538 -18.88 -1.09 5.12
C LEU A 538 -20.38 -0.76 5.01
N PRO A 539 -20.90 -0.59 3.78
CA PRO A 539 -22.31 -0.31 3.52
C PRO A 539 -23.27 -1.16 4.36
N GLN A 540 -24.31 -0.52 4.91
CA GLN A 540 -25.39 -1.15 5.69
C GLN A 540 -26.77 -0.96 5.06
N ARG A 541 -26.87 -0.13 4.01
CA ARG A 541 -28.05 0.07 3.19
C ARG A 541 -27.73 -0.37 1.77
N LEU A 542 -28.64 -1.15 1.18
CA LEU A 542 -28.54 -1.53 -0.22
C LEU A 542 -28.73 -0.28 -1.10
N PRO A 543 -27.78 0.08 -1.97
CA PRO A 543 -28.00 1.14 -2.96
C PRO A 543 -29.21 0.85 -3.84
N ASP A 544 -30.06 1.86 -4.05
CA ASP A 544 -31.31 1.75 -4.83
C ASP A 544 -31.28 2.56 -6.13
N GLY A 545 -30.17 3.26 -6.42
CA GLY A 545 -30.01 4.10 -7.60
C GLY A 545 -30.55 5.54 -7.44
N GLY A 546 -30.95 5.96 -6.24
CA GLY A 546 -31.55 7.27 -5.96
C GLY A 546 -30.85 8.10 -4.88
N TYR A 547 -29.61 8.54 -5.10
CA TYR A 547 -28.84 9.29 -4.11
C TYR A 547 -29.43 10.68 -3.78
N MET A 548 -29.73 10.89 -2.51
CA MET A 548 -30.41 12.06 -1.94
C MET A 548 -31.68 12.44 -2.73
N SER A 549 -32.41 11.44 -3.23
CA SER A 549 -33.66 11.65 -3.95
C SER A 549 -34.83 11.87 -2.97
N ASP A 550 -35.62 12.93 -3.21
CA ASP A 550 -36.76 13.32 -2.36
C ASP A 550 -37.94 12.33 -2.44
#